data_AF-A0A7Y5PCA5-F1
#
_entry.id   AF-A0A7Y5PCA5-F1
#
_cell.length_a   1.000
_cell.length_b   1.000
_cell.length_c   1.000
_cell.angle_alpha   90.00
_cell.angle_beta   90.00
_cell.angle_gamma   90.00
#
_symmetry.space_group_name_H-M   'P 1'
#
loop_
_entity.id
_entity.type
_entity.pdbx_description
1 polymer ?
#
loop_
_entity_poly.entity_id
_entity_poly.type
_entity_poly.pdbx_seq_one_letter_code
_entity_poly.pdbx_strand_id
1 'polypeptide(L)'
;MNALQTLAQAAGIAYAAGLNLYATVGIVGLATRLGWIGPLPGSLVGLSSWWVIVAALTLMVIEFTASLVPAVASAWDTIHSLIRPPAAAALAAATAWHGDPAFVLVAALLGGTLAVTTHTTKLGLRYAVDMSPEPVSNGVTSTAELGLVATVSLLIWQHPYLTLAFALAVLCLLVALVRLIWRTLRQVFAGRWVPRHGFLQDARTSDRLGRREED
;
A
#
# COMPACT_ATOMS: atom_id res chain seq x y z
N MET A 1 -7.28 19.19 -18.06
CA MET A 1 -7.33 18.50 -16.75
C MET A 1 -7.26 19.57 -15.67
N ASN A 2 -8.03 19.45 -14.58
CA ASN A 2 -7.90 20.39 -13.45
C ASN A 2 -6.76 19.93 -12.52
N ALA A 3 -6.31 20.82 -11.63
CA ALA A 3 -5.19 20.55 -10.73
C ALA A 3 -5.43 19.33 -9.82
N LEU A 4 -6.65 19.15 -9.32
CA LEU A 4 -7.01 18.02 -8.46
C LEU A 4 -6.88 16.67 -9.19
N GLN A 5 -7.37 16.58 -10.42
CA GLN A 5 -7.25 15.39 -11.25
C GLN A 5 -5.79 15.05 -11.52
N THR A 6 -4.98 16.04 -11.86
CA THR A 6 -3.54 15.86 -12.11
C THR A 6 -2.83 15.37 -10.86
N LEU A 7 -3.12 15.94 -9.68
CA LEU A 7 -2.54 15.48 -8.42
C LEU A 7 -3.01 14.08 -8.04
N ALA A 8 -4.28 13.75 -8.27
CA ALA A 8 -4.79 12.40 -8.04
C ALA A 8 -4.03 11.38 -8.90
N GLN A 9 -3.86 11.68 -10.19
CA GLN A 9 -3.12 10.82 -11.11
C GLN A 9 -1.64 10.72 -10.78
N ALA A 10 -1.00 11.84 -10.42
CA ALA A 10 0.39 11.87 -9.96
C ALA A 10 0.59 11.03 -8.69
N ALA A 11 -0.33 11.14 -7.73
CA ALA A 11 -0.31 10.34 -6.51
C ALA A 11 -0.56 8.85 -6.79
N GLY A 12 -1.53 8.53 -7.65
CA GLY A 12 -1.88 7.14 -7.98
C GLY A 12 -0.78 6.40 -8.75
N ILE A 13 -0.18 7.05 -9.76
CA ILE A 13 0.96 6.44 -10.48
C ILE A 13 2.18 6.30 -9.56
N ALA A 14 2.43 7.25 -8.66
CA ALA A 14 3.53 7.16 -7.70
C ALA A 14 3.29 6.08 -6.63
N TYR A 15 2.06 5.94 -6.14
CA TYR A 15 1.66 4.85 -5.24
C TYR A 15 1.94 3.49 -5.87
N ALA A 16 1.46 3.29 -7.10
CA ALA A 16 1.67 2.06 -7.86
C ALA A 16 3.17 1.80 -8.12
N ALA A 17 3.93 2.83 -8.52
CA ALA A 17 5.35 2.71 -8.79
C ALA A 17 6.19 2.40 -7.54
N GLY A 18 5.77 2.90 -6.37
CA GLY A 18 6.42 2.54 -5.11
C GLY A 18 6.20 1.08 -4.72
N LEU A 19 5.05 0.48 -5.05
CA LEU A 19 4.83 -0.96 -4.90
C LEU A 19 5.62 -1.74 -5.95
N ASN A 20 5.37 -1.46 -7.23
CA ASN A 20 6.00 -2.13 -8.36
C ASN A 20 6.25 -1.17 -9.53
N LEU A 21 7.46 -0.60 -9.60
CA LEU A 21 7.83 0.37 -10.64
C LEU A 21 7.71 -0.23 -12.03
N TYR A 22 8.24 -1.43 -12.23
CA TYR A 22 8.31 -2.07 -13.53
C TYR A 22 6.92 -2.48 -14.04
N ALA A 23 6.09 -3.06 -13.17
CA ALA A 23 4.71 -3.35 -13.50
C ALA A 23 3.92 -2.06 -13.80
N THR A 24 4.09 -1.01 -13.00
CA THR A 24 3.40 0.27 -13.23
C THR A 24 3.72 0.85 -14.60
N VAL A 25 5.01 0.94 -14.96
CA VAL A 25 5.44 1.46 -16.27
C VAL A 25 4.94 0.56 -17.40
N GLY A 26 5.11 -0.76 -17.29
CA GLY A 26 4.69 -1.71 -18.31
C GLY A 26 3.18 -1.72 -18.54
N ILE A 27 2.38 -1.75 -17.46
CA ILE A 27 0.92 -1.78 -17.51
C ILE A 27 0.38 -0.46 -18.03
N VAL A 28 0.82 0.69 -17.51
CA VAL A 28 0.34 2.00 -17.99
C VAL A 28 0.70 2.20 -19.46
N GLY A 29 1.93 1.86 -19.85
CA GLY A 29 2.39 1.95 -21.23
C GLY A 29 1.57 1.07 -22.18
N LEU A 30 1.36 -0.20 -21.82
CA LEU A 30 0.57 -1.15 -22.60
C LEU A 30 -0.92 -0.75 -22.65
N ALA A 31 -1.52 -0.37 -21.53
CA ALA A 31 -2.90 0.06 -21.46
C ALA A 31 -3.16 1.30 -22.33
N THR A 32 -2.21 2.23 -22.38
CA THR A 32 -2.29 3.40 -23.27
C THR A 32 -2.24 2.97 -24.75
N ARG A 33 -1.32 2.05 -25.08
CA ARG A 33 -1.17 1.53 -26.45
C ARG A 33 -2.39 0.76 -26.95
N LEU A 34 -3.01 -0.02 -26.07
CA LEU A 34 -4.20 -0.80 -26.35
C LEU A 34 -5.49 0.03 -26.30
N GLY A 35 -5.41 1.32 -25.95
CA GLY A 35 -6.55 2.22 -25.85
C GLY A 35 -7.46 1.93 -24.65
N TRP A 36 -6.99 1.19 -23.65
CA TRP A 36 -7.74 0.90 -22.42
C TRP A 36 -7.83 2.13 -21.52
N ILE A 37 -6.80 2.97 -21.54
CA ILE A 37 -6.78 4.26 -20.83
C ILE A 37 -6.58 5.39 -21.84
N GLY A 38 -7.05 6.58 -21.46
CA GLY A 38 -6.93 7.78 -22.28
C GLY A 38 -5.47 8.20 -22.51
N PRO A 39 -5.24 9.21 -23.38
CA PRO A 39 -3.89 9.70 -23.66
C PRO A 39 -3.21 10.20 -22.38
N LEU A 40 -1.97 9.79 -22.18
CA LEU A 40 -1.18 10.20 -21.03
C LEU A 40 -0.80 11.69 -21.13
N PRO A 41 -0.87 12.46 -20.02
CA PRO A 41 -0.52 13.86 -20.00
C PRO A 41 0.99 14.08 -19.98
N GLY A 42 1.42 15.27 -20.41
CA GLY A 42 2.79 15.71 -20.16
C GLY A 42 3.84 14.86 -20.88
N SER A 43 4.96 14.67 -20.20
CA SER A 43 6.08 13.86 -20.67
C SER A 43 5.85 12.34 -20.46
N LEU A 44 4.71 11.91 -19.92
CA LEU A 44 4.40 10.48 -19.74
C LEU A 44 4.13 9.74 -21.06
N VAL A 45 3.95 10.44 -22.18
CA VAL A 45 3.78 9.81 -23.50
C VAL A 45 4.93 8.85 -23.84
N GLY A 46 6.13 9.08 -23.29
CA GLY A 46 7.27 8.18 -23.43
C GLY A 46 7.01 6.76 -22.92
N LEU A 47 6.10 6.57 -21.95
CA LEU A 47 5.72 5.24 -21.43
C LEU A 47 5.06 4.37 -22.51
N SER A 48 4.47 4.96 -23.55
CA SER A 48 3.86 4.22 -24.66
C SER A 48 4.89 3.73 -25.70
N SER A 49 6.19 3.97 -25.52
CA SER A 49 7.23 3.42 -26.39
C SER A 49 7.37 1.92 -26.19
N TRP A 50 7.38 1.14 -27.29
CA TRP A 50 7.58 -0.31 -27.21
C TRP A 50 8.88 -0.71 -26.51
N TRP A 51 9.95 0.08 -26.68
CA TRP A 51 11.21 -0.14 -25.97
C TRP A 51 11.05 -0.02 -24.45
N VAL A 52 10.30 0.99 -23.99
CA VAL A 52 10.03 1.20 -22.56
C VAL A 52 9.13 0.10 -22.01
N ILE A 53 8.05 -0.24 -22.73
CA ILE A 53 7.10 -1.29 -22.34
C ILE A 53 7.80 -2.63 -22.23
N VAL A 54 8.56 -3.05 -23.25
CA VAL A 54 9.24 -4.36 -23.25
C VAL A 54 10.30 -4.42 -22.15
N ALA A 55 11.10 -3.37 -21.97
CA ALA A 55 12.08 -3.31 -20.89
C ALA A 55 11.42 -3.41 -19.51
N ALA A 56 10.34 -2.66 -19.28
CA ALA A 56 9.62 -2.66 -18.01
C ALA A 56 8.93 -4.00 -17.74
N LEU A 57 8.27 -4.62 -18.73
CA LEU A 57 7.65 -5.93 -18.56
C LEU A 57 8.69 -7.04 -18.33
N THR A 58 9.87 -6.94 -18.96
CA THR A 58 10.98 -7.87 -18.71
C THR A 58 11.47 -7.75 -17.27
N LEU A 59 11.71 -6.53 -16.79
CA LEU A 59 12.11 -6.29 -15.40
C LEU A 59 11.03 -6.68 -14.40
N MET A 60 9.74 -6.53 -14.76
CA MET A 60 8.62 -7.02 -13.96
C MET A 60 8.66 -8.54 -13.81
N VAL A 61 8.92 -9.28 -14.89
CA VAL A 61 9.05 -10.75 -14.83
C VAL A 61 10.27 -11.17 -13.98
N ILE A 62 11.39 -10.45 -14.10
CA ILE A 62 12.58 -10.68 -13.28
C ILE A 62 12.25 -10.43 -11.81
N GLU A 63 11.61 -9.31 -11.48
CA GLU A 63 11.19 -8.99 -10.11
C GLU A 63 10.23 -10.05 -9.55
N PHE A 64 9.24 -10.48 -10.34
CA PHE A 64 8.31 -11.53 -9.92
C PHE A 64 9.05 -12.85 -9.67
N THR A 65 9.99 -13.22 -10.53
CA THR A 65 10.78 -14.45 -10.34
C THR A 65 11.69 -14.36 -9.12
N ALA A 66 12.37 -13.22 -8.94
CA ALA A 66 13.18 -12.91 -7.76
C ALA A 66 12.34 -12.98 -6.46
N SER A 67 11.08 -12.58 -6.53
CA SER A 67 10.16 -12.59 -5.39
C SER A 67 9.85 -13.98 -4.83
N LEU A 68 10.03 -15.05 -5.62
CA LEU A 68 9.75 -16.42 -5.19
C LEU A 68 10.79 -16.96 -4.20
N VAL A 69 11.99 -16.37 -4.17
CA VAL A 69 13.08 -16.77 -3.27
C VAL A 69 13.25 -15.68 -2.19
N PRO A 70 12.91 -15.94 -0.91
CA PRO A 70 12.83 -14.92 0.15
C PRO A 70 14.06 -14.00 0.26
N ALA A 71 15.26 -14.59 0.30
CA ALA A 71 16.50 -13.83 0.43
C ALA A 71 16.77 -12.94 -0.80
N VAL A 72 16.45 -13.44 -2.00
CA VAL A 72 16.60 -12.70 -3.25
C VAL A 72 15.57 -11.58 -3.31
N ALA A 73 14.33 -11.84 -2.89
CA ALA A 73 13.25 -10.86 -2.81
C ALA A 73 13.63 -9.69 -1.89
N SER A 74 14.09 -9.99 -0.67
CA SER A 74 14.53 -8.99 0.30
C SER A 74 15.71 -8.15 -0.20
N ALA A 75 16.73 -8.79 -0.81
CA ALA A 75 17.85 -8.08 -1.41
C ALA A 75 17.42 -7.19 -2.58
N TRP A 76 16.55 -7.71 -3.46
CA TRP A 76 16.00 -6.96 -4.59
C TRP A 76 15.26 -5.71 -4.10
N ASP A 77 14.31 -5.86 -3.17
CA ASP A 77 13.54 -4.73 -2.65
C ASP A 77 14.39 -3.73 -1.87
N THR A 78 15.41 -4.19 -1.15
CA THR A 78 16.35 -3.30 -0.45
C THR A 78 17.10 -2.41 -1.44
N ILE A 79 17.71 -2.99 -2.48
CA ILE A 79 18.41 -2.23 -3.53
C ILE A 79 17.46 -1.24 -4.21
N HIS A 80 16.23 -1.67 -4.51
CA HIS A 80 15.26 -0.84 -5.21
C HIS A 80 14.66 0.27 -4.33
N SER A 81 14.94 0.30 -3.02
CA SER A 81 14.63 1.45 -2.17
C SER A 81 15.34 2.72 -2.63
N LEU A 82 16.45 2.60 -3.36
CA LEU A 82 17.18 3.73 -3.94
C LEU A 82 16.68 4.12 -5.34
N ILE A 83 15.95 3.23 -6.01
CA ILE A 83 15.56 3.40 -7.42
C ILE A 83 14.10 3.84 -7.52
N ARG A 84 13.20 3.20 -6.76
CA ARG A 84 11.75 3.40 -6.89
C ARG A 84 11.31 4.80 -6.45
N PRO A 85 11.73 5.34 -5.30
CA PRO A 85 11.23 6.65 -4.89
C PRO A 85 11.61 7.79 -5.85
N PRO A 86 12.87 7.88 -6.34
CA PRO A 86 13.21 8.85 -7.38
C PRO A 86 12.43 8.65 -8.68
N ALA A 87 12.27 7.40 -9.13
CA ALA A 87 11.52 7.10 -10.34
C ALA A 87 10.03 7.49 -10.21
N ALA A 88 9.41 7.21 -9.07
CA ALA A 88 8.02 7.58 -8.79
C ALA A 88 7.85 9.11 -8.66
N ALA A 89 8.80 9.81 -8.06
CA ALA A 89 8.83 11.27 -8.06
C ALA A 89 8.90 11.83 -9.49
N ALA A 90 9.73 11.24 -10.34
CA ALA A 90 9.83 11.62 -11.75
C ALA A 90 8.52 11.34 -12.52
N LEU A 91 7.85 10.20 -12.29
CA LEU A 91 6.55 9.89 -12.88
C LEU A 91 5.46 10.89 -12.45
N ALA A 92 5.44 11.25 -11.16
CA ALA A 92 4.51 12.25 -10.64
C ALA A 92 4.77 13.64 -11.24
N ALA A 93 6.04 14.05 -11.34
CA ALA A 93 6.44 15.29 -12.00
C ALA A 93 6.04 15.30 -13.48
N ALA A 94 6.26 14.19 -14.19
CA ALA A 94 5.89 14.02 -15.60
C ALA A 94 4.37 14.13 -15.80
N THR A 95 3.58 13.62 -14.84
CA THR A 95 2.11 13.77 -14.83
C THR A 95 1.71 15.24 -14.74
N ALA A 96 2.42 16.03 -13.93
CA ALA A 96 2.14 17.44 -13.67
C ALA A 96 2.86 18.43 -14.60
N TRP A 97 3.61 17.95 -15.60
CA TRP A 97 4.64 18.71 -16.34
C TRP A 97 4.19 20.06 -16.94
N HIS A 98 2.92 20.19 -17.30
CA HIS A 98 2.37 21.43 -17.89
C HIS A 98 1.87 22.45 -16.85
N GLY A 99 1.93 22.14 -15.56
CA GLY A 99 1.63 23.09 -14.49
C GLY A 99 2.73 24.12 -14.29
N ASP A 100 2.51 25.07 -13.38
CA ASP A 100 3.57 25.98 -12.96
C ASP A 100 4.71 25.20 -12.25
N PRO A 101 5.93 25.77 -12.16
CA PRO A 101 7.06 25.08 -11.55
C PRO A 101 6.83 24.63 -10.10
N ALA A 102 6.05 25.38 -9.32
CA ALA A 102 5.74 25.03 -7.94
C ALA A 102 4.83 23.80 -7.87
N PHE A 103 3.84 23.71 -8.75
CA PHE A 103 2.93 22.58 -8.84
C PHE A 103 3.63 21.30 -9.28
N VAL A 104 4.55 21.38 -10.25
CA VAL A 104 5.39 20.22 -10.66
C VAL A 104 6.24 19.75 -9.48
N LEU A 105 6.85 20.67 -8.74
CA LEU A 105 7.64 20.34 -7.55
C LEU A 105 6.78 19.67 -6.47
N VAL A 106 5.58 20.19 -6.19
CA VAL A 106 4.63 19.58 -5.25
C VAL A 106 4.27 18.17 -5.70
N ALA A 107 3.95 17.95 -6.97
CA ALA A 107 3.66 16.61 -7.49
C ALA A 107 4.85 15.65 -7.32
N ALA A 108 6.07 16.10 -7.61
CA ALA A 108 7.28 15.30 -7.44
C ALA A 108 7.53 14.91 -5.98
N LEU A 109 7.43 15.88 -5.06
CA LEU A 109 7.61 15.66 -3.63
C LEU A 109 6.54 14.73 -3.06
N LEU A 110 5.27 14.92 -3.46
CA LEU A 110 4.17 14.03 -3.09
C LEU A 110 4.42 12.62 -3.61
N GLY A 111 4.81 12.49 -4.89
CA GLY A 111 5.07 11.20 -5.52
C GLY A 111 6.23 10.45 -4.86
N GLY A 112 7.36 11.12 -4.63
CA GLY A 112 8.50 10.52 -3.93
C GLY A 112 8.15 10.09 -2.50
N THR A 113 7.45 10.95 -1.74
CA THR A 113 7.02 10.62 -0.37
C THR A 113 6.06 9.43 -0.33
N LEU A 114 5.08 9.40 -1.24
CA LEU A 114 4.15 8.28 -1.35
C LEU A 114 4.87 6.98 -1.72
N ALA A 115 5.83 7.05 -2.64
CA ALA A 115 6.60 5.87 -3.05
C ALA A 115 7.50 5.32 -1.94
N VAL A 116 8.15 6.19 -1.15
CA VAL A 116 8.85 5.74 0.08
C VAL A 116 7.86 5.04 1.01
N THR A 117 6.68 5.62 1.21
CA THR A 117 5.67 5.06 2.13
C THR A 117 5.15 3.69 1.65
N THR A 118 4.82 3.54 0.37
CA THR A 118 4.32 2.26 -0.17
C THR A 118 5.41 1.21 -0.25
N HIS A 119 6.62 1.58 -0.66
CA HIS A 119 7.75 0.65 -0.73
C HIS A 119 8.17 0.16 0.67
N THR A 120 8.23 1.05 1.66
CA THR A 120 8.53 0.66 3.05
C THR A 120 7.43 -0.22 3.64
N THR A 121 6.16 0.03 3.30
CA THR A 121 5.04 -0.85 3.68
C THR A 121 5.20 -2.24 3.07
N LYS A 122 5.55 -2.35 1.78
CA LYS A 122 5.86 -3.61 1.09
C LYS A 122 7.01 -4.35 1.76
N LEU A 123 8.11 -3.66 2.02
CA LEU A 123 9.29 -4.24 2.66
C LEU A 123 8.95 -4.79 4.06
N GLY A 124 8.16 -4.05 4.85
CA GLY A 124 7.67 -4.49 6.14
C GLY A 124 6.76 -5.72 6.06
N LEU A 125 5.86 -5.78 5.08
CA LEU A 125 5.00 -6.94 4.86
C LEU A 125 5.82 -8.17 4.45
N ARG A 126 6.84 -8.02 3.60
CA ARG A 126 7.74 -9.12 3.25
C ARG A 126 8.46 -9.68 4.45
N TYR A 127 9.04 -8.83 5.30
CA TYR A 127 9.69 -9.33 6.52
C TYR A 127 8.73 -10.07 7.45
N ALA A 128 7.44 -9.71 7.47
CA ALA A 128 6.44 -10.47 8.21
C ALA A 128 6.09 -11.81 7.56
N VAL A 129 5.96 -11.86 6.23
CA VAL A 129 5.65 -13.09 5.45
C VAL A 129 6.84 -14.06 5.45
N ASP A 130 8.06 -13.55 5.33
CA ASP A 130 9.29 -14.35 5.24
C ASP A 130 9.67 -15.04 6.57
N MET A 131 8.93 -14.80 7.66
CA MET A 131 9.04 -15.57 8.91
C MET A 131 8.67 -17.06 8.71
N SER A 132 7.95 -17.40 7.64
CA SER A 132 7.73 -18.77 7.18
C SER A 132 7.99 -18.85 5.66
N PRO A 133 9.25 -19.11 5.24
CA PRO A 133 9.68 -18.95 3.85
C PRO A 133 9.15 -20.09 2.95
N GLU A 134 7.93 -19.94 2.46
CA GLU A 134 7.34 -20.85 1.49
C GLU A 134 7.13 -20.15 0.13
N PRO A 135 7.63 -20.71 -0.99
CA PRO A 135 7.49 -20.10 -2.32
C PRO A 135 6.04 -19.76 -2.71
N VAL A 136 5.07 -20.53 -2.21
CA VAL A 136 3.64 -20.32 -2.47
C VAL A 136 3.15 -19.02 -1.84
N SER A 137 3.44 -18.77 -0.57
CA SER A 137 3.05 -17.53 0.13
C SER A 137 3.64 -16.30 -0.54
N ASN A 138 4.89 -16.39 -0.98
CA ASN A 138 5.57 -15.30 -1.69
C ASN A 138 5.02 -15.09 -3.10
N GLY A 139 4.67 -16.17 -3.79
CA GLY A 139 3.97 -16.11 -5.07
C GLY A 139 2.62 -15.43 -4.93
N VAL A 140 1.78 -15.85 -3.97
CA VAL A 140 0.47 -15.24 -3.71
C VAL A 140 0.60 -13.76 -3.39
N THR A 141 1.53 -13.39 -2.51
CA THR A 141 1.76 -11.99 -2.12
C THR A 141 2.17 -11.14 -3.33
N SER A 142 3.08 -11.65 -4.17
CA SER A 142 3.58 -10.92 -5.33
C SER A 142 2.54 -10.85 -6.46
N THR A 143 1.72 -11.89 -6.64
CA THR A 143 0.57 -11.83 -7.57
C THR A 143 -0.49 -10.84 -7.09
N ALA A 144 -0.79 -10.81 -5.79
CA ALA A 144 -1.72 -9.84 -5.22
C ALA A 144 -1.22 -8.40 -5.40
N GLU A 145 0.09 -8.17 -5.21
CA GLU A 145 0.73 -6.89 -5.51
C GLU A 145 0.56 -6.50 -6.97
N LEU A 146 0.84 -7.40 -7.93
CA LEU A 146 0.65 -7.12 -9.35
C LEU A 146 -0.81 -6.80 -9.70
N GLY A 147 -1.76 -7.53 -9.10
CA GLY A 147 -3.19 -7.27 -9.27
C GLY A 147 -3.60 -5.89 -8.73
N LEU A 148 -3.08 -5.50 -7.56
CA LEU A 148 -3.30 -4.17 -6.98
C LEU A 148 -2.70 -3.07 -7.86
N VAL A 149 -1.45 -3.24 -8.30
CA VAL A 149 -0.75 -2.29 -9.19
C VAL A 149 -1.49 -2.14 -10.50
N ALA A 150 -1.95 -3.22 -11.11
CA ALA A 150 -2.75 -3.19 -12.33
C ALA A 150 -4.07 -2.43 -12.11
N THR A 151 -4.79 -2.75 -11.03
CA THR A 151 -6.07 -2.12 -10.70
C THR A 151 -5.92 -0.61 -10.50
N VAL A 152 -4.96 -0.19 -9.66
CA VAL A 152 -4.70 1.23 -9.42
C VAL A 152 -4.27 1.93 -10.70
N SER A 153 -3.35 1.32 -11.47
CA SER A 153 -2.84 1.89 -12.71
C SER A 153 -3.94 2.10 -13.75
N LEU A 154 -4.92 1.20 -13.87
CA LEU A 154 -6.03 1.36 -14.81
C LEU A 154 -7.06 2.36 -14.30
N LEU A 155 -7.51 2.20 -13.05
CA LEU A 155 -8.59 3.02 -12.49
C LEU A 155 -8.19 4.48 -12.29
N ILE A 156 -6.92 4.78 -12.00
CA ILE A 156 -6.52 6.18 -11.79
C ILE A 156 -6.65 7.01 -13.07
N TRP A 157 -6.46 6.41 -14.24
CA TRP A 157 -6.58 7.09 -15.52
C TRP A 157 -8.03 7.18 -16.01
N GLN A 158 -8.84 6.16 -15.76
CA GLN A 158 -10.26 6.12 -16.17
C GLN A 158 -11.17 6.89 -15.20
N HIS A 159 -10.94 6.71 -13.90
CA HIS A 159 -11.78 7.19 -12.81
C HIS A 159 -10.94 7.80 -11.67
N PRO A 160 -10.24 8.93 -11.91
CA PRO A 160 -9.30 9.52 -10.95
C PRO A 160 -9.95 9.89 -9.61
N TYR A 161 -11.16 10.44 -9.64
CA TYR A 161 -11.87 10.85 -8.41
C TYR A 161 -12.36 9.66 -7.58
N LEU A 162 -12.85 8.59 -8.22
CA LEU A 162 -13.26 7.37 -7.51
C LEU A 162 -12.05 6.69 -6.88
N THR A 163 -10.94 6.61 -7.62
CA THR A 163 -9.68 6.05 -7.13
C THR A 163 -9.16 6.86 -5.94
N LEU A 164 -9.18 8.19 -6.03
CA LEU A 164 -8.79 9.06 -4.92
C LEU A 164 -9.71 8.89 -3.70
N ALA A 165 -11.03 8.87 -3.90
CA ALA A 165 -11.99 8.70 -2.80
C ALA A 165 -11.79 7.35 -2.09
N PHE A 166 -11.60 6.28 -2.86
CA PHE A 166 -11.32 4.95 -2.30
C PHE A 166 -9.99 4.93 -1.54
N ALA A 167 -8.93 5.52 -2.10
CA ALA A 167 -7.63 5.62 -1.43
C ALA A 167 -7.72 6.39 -0.10
N LEU A 168 -8.46 7.50 -0.07
CA LEU A 168 -8.70 8.27 1.16
C LEU A 168 -9.53 7.47 2.18
N ALA A 169 -10.54 6.72 1.74
CA ALA A 169 -11.32 5.86 2.61
C ALA A 169 -10.45 4.76 3.26
N VAL A 170 -9.62 4.09 2.46
CA VAL A 170 -8.66 3.09 2.95
C VAL A 170 -7.65 3.72 3.91
N LEU A 171 -7.12 4.90 3.60
CA LEU A 171 -6.20 5.62 4.49
C LEU A 171 -6.86 5.94 5.84
N CYS A 172 -8.09 6.48 5.84
CA CYS A 172 -8.84 6.75 7.06
C CYS A 172 -9.06 5.49 7.90
N LEU A 173 -9.40 4.37 7.25
CA LEU A 173 -9.56 3.07 7.91
C LEU A 173 -8.25 2.60 8.55
N LEU A 174 -7.13 2.67 7.82
CA LEU A 174 -5.82 2.29 8.34
C LEU A 174 -5.40 3.14 9.55
N VAL A 175 -5.59 4.47 9.48
CA VAL A 175 -5.32 5.37 10.60
C VAL A 175 -6.20 5.03 11.81
N ALA A 176 -7.47 4.71 11.61
CA ALA A 176 -8.37 4.29 12.68
C ALA A 176 -7.91 2.98 13.32
N LEU A 177 -7.50 2.00 12.52
CA LEU A 177 -6.99 0.71 12.99
C LEU A 177 -5.70 0.87 13.81
N VAL A 178 -4.74 1.65 13.31
CA VAL A 178 -3.49 1.94 14.03
C VAL A 178 -3.78 2.64 15.36
N ARG A 179 -4.69 3.62 15.39
CA ARG A 179 -5.11 4.30 16.62
C ARG A 179 -5.77 3.34 17.61
N LEU A 180 -6.58 2.40 17.13
CA LEU A 180 -7.21 1.39 17.96
C LEU A 180 -6.17 0.47 18.60
N ILE A 181 -5.25 -0.08 17.80
CA ILE A 181 -4.14 -0.94 18.26
C ILE A 181 -3.27 -0.18 19.28
N TRP A 182 -2.89 1.05 18.99
CA TRP A 182 -2.09 1.86 19.91
C TRP A 182 -2.83 2.14 21.24
N ARG A 183 -4.14 2.37 21.18
CA ARG A 183 -4.96 2.58 22.39
C ARG A 183 -5.07 1.30 23.21
N THR A 184 -5.29 0.14 22.59
CA THR A 184 -5.39 -1.14 23.31
C THR A 184 -4.05 -1.52 23.93
N LEU A 185 -2.94 -1.38 23.20
CA LEU A 185 -1.59 -1.63 23.73
C LEU A 185 -1.30 -0.73 24.94
N ARG A 186 -1.59 0.58 24.87
CA ARG A 186 -1.42 1.48 26.02
C ARG A 186 -2.27 1.09 27.23
N GLN A 187 -3.47 0.54 27.03
CA GLN A 187 -4.32 0.07 28.14
C GLN A 187 -3.76 -1.19 28.80
N VAL A 188 -3.21 -2.11 28.01
CA VAL A 188 -2.54 -3.33 28.49
C VAL A 188 -1.28 -2.98 29.27
N PHE A 189 -0.39 -2.17 28.69
CA PHE A 189 0.88 -1.78 29.35
C PHE A 189 0.69 -0.85 30.55
N ALA A 190 -0.38 -0.06 30.61
CA ALA A 190 -0.68 0.79 31.77
C ALA A 190 -1.34 0.01 32.93
N GLY A 191 -1.47 -1.32 32.85
CA GLY A 191 -2.09 -2.15 33.90
C GLY A 191 -3.59 -1.89 34.10
N ARG A 192 -4.23 -1.15 33.20
CA ARG A 192 -5.67 -0.83 33.26
C ARG A 192 -6.54 -1.93 32.65
N TRP A 193 -5.92 -3.02 32.18
CA TRP A 193 -6.61 -4.19 31.66
C TRP A 193 -7.02 -5.11 32.81
N VAL A 194 -7.99 -4.66 33.60
CA VAL A 194 -8.78 -5.52 34.48
C VAL A 194 -10.18 -5.57 33.87
N PRO A 195 -10.64 -6.72 33.35
CA PRO A 195 -12.05 -6.93 33.07
C PRO A 195 -12.83 -6.69 34.37
N ARG A 196 -13.52 -5.56 34.48
CA ARG A 196 -14.19 -5.14 35.72
C ARG A 196 -15.43 -5.97 36.05
N HIS A 197 -15.75 -7.01 35.27
CA HIS A 197 -16.95 -7.82 35.45
C HIS A 197 -16.60 -9.30 35.47
N GLY A 198 -16.72 -9.90 36.66
CA GLY A 198 -17.18 -11.28 36.75
C GLY A 198 -16.28 -12.32 37.40
N PHE A 199 -15.62 -12.04 38.54
CA PHE A 199 -15.18 -13.12 39.47
C PHE A 199 -15.23 -12.72 40.95
N LEU A 200 -16.08 -11.75 41.32
CA LEU A 200 -16.61 -11.75 42.69
C LEU A 200 -17.78 -12.72 42.69
N GLN A 201 -17.44 -14.01 42.71
CA GLN A 201 -18.33 -15.01 43.29
C GLN A 201 -18.54 -14.54 44.72
N ASP A 202 -19.68 -13.91 44.98
CA ASP A 202 -20.12 -13.61 46.32
C ASP A 202 -19.92 -14.89 47.13
N ALA A 203 -19.03 -14.81 48.12
CA ALA A 203 -18.83 -15.88 49.07
C ALA A 203 -20.23 -16.21 49.61
N ARG A 204 -20.77 -17.37 49.21
CA ARG A 204 -21.99 -17.91 49.81
C ARG A 204 -21.66 -18.13 51.28
N THR A 205 -21.97 -17.14 52.10
CA THR A 205 -22.01 -17.29 53.55
C THR A 205 -23.09 -18.32 53.81
N SER A 206 -22.66 -19.52 54.19
CA SER A 206 -23.50 -20.61 54.65
C SER A 206 -24.06 -20.27 56.03
N ASP A 207 -24.96 -19.29 56.10
CA ASP A 207 -25.61 -18.84 57.34
C ASP A 207 -27.02 -19.44 57.48
N ARG A 208 -27.23 -20.65 56.92
CA ARG A 208 -28.51 -21.37 56.94
C ARG A 208 -28.42 -22.78 57.56
N LEU A 209 -27.64 -22.93 58.62
CA LEU A 209 -27.70 -24.14 59.48
C LEU A 209 -27.58 -23.72 60.95
N GLY A 210 -28.63 -23.09 61.48
CA GLY A 210 -28.67 -22.72 62.90
C GLY A 210 -30.07 -22.50 63.48
N ARG A 211 -31.14 -22.90 62.78
CA ARG A 211 -32.52 -22.74 63.29
C ARG A 211 -33.47 -23.75 62.69
N ARG A 212 -33.39 -24.99 63.18
CA ARG A 212 -34.47 -25.99 63.17
C ARG A 212 -34.20 -27.00 64.29
N GLU A 213 -34.10 -26.47 65.50
CA GLU A 213 -34.57 -27.14 66.71
C GLU A 213 -35.65 -26.20 67.28
N GLU A 214 -36.72 -26.77 67.81
CA GLU A 214 -37.99 -26.14 68.25
C GLU A 214 -39.06 -26.01 67.14
N ASP A 215 -39.72 -27.14 66.86
CA ASP A 215 -41.17 -27.36 67.09
C ASP A 215 -41.59 -28.79 66.68
#